data_AF-W1XLR8-F1
#
_entry.id   AF-W1XLR8-F1
#
_cell.length_a   1.000
_cell.length_b   1.000
_cell.length_c   1.000
_cell.angle_alpha   90.00
_cell.angle_beta   90.00
_cell.angle_gamma   90.00
#
_symmetry.space_group_name_H-M   'P 1'
#
loop_
_entity.id
_entity.type
_entity.pdbx_description
1 polymer ?
#
loop_
_entity_poly.entity_id
_entity_poly.type
_entity_poly.pdbx_seq_one_letter_code
_entity_poly.pdbx_strand_id
1 'polypeptide(L)'
;EEYLSHGKDLNQSQSKEYEVILQLYEQQRYMFDNRKHTVNDRIVSIAQPHVRPIVRGKTKSPTEFGAKVEISVVDGYVRMERLSWDAYNES
;
A
#
# COMPACT_ATOMS: atom_id res chain seq x y z
N GLU A 1 7.39 -2.29 24.08
CA GLU A 1 6.96 -3.23 25.14
C GLU A 1 6.69 -2.54 26.50
N GLU A 2 7.41 -1.48 26.86
CA GLU A 2 7.26 -0.75 28.13
C GLU A 2 5.88 -0.07 28.36
N TYR A 3 5.12 0.30 27.31
CA TYR A 3 3.80 0.93 27.48
C TYR A 3 2.64 -0.06 27.68
N LEU A 4 2.77 -1.29 27.17
CA LEU A 4 1.78 -2.36 27.34
C LEU A 4 1.89 -2.97 28.74
N SER A 5 3.09 -2.95 29.35
CA SER A 5 3.30 -3.42 30.73
C SER A 5 2.64 -2.54 31.79
N HIS A 6 2.22 -1.31 31.44
CA HIS A 6 1.51 -0.38 32.33
C HIS A 6 -0.02 -0.51 32.26
N GLY A 7 -0.55 -1.60 31.69
CA GLY A 7 -1.99 -1.91 31.70
C GLY A 7 -2.84 -1.06 30.75
N LYS A 8 -2.22 -0.43 29.74
CA LYS A 8 -2.97 0.22 28.65
C LYS A 8 -3.18 -0.78 27.52
N ASP A 9 -4.41 -1.27 27.42
CA ASP A 9 -4.84 -2.06 26.27
C ASP A 9 -5.09 -1.16 25.06
N LEU A 10 -4.64 -1.61 23.90
CA LEU A 10 -4.94 -0.95 22.63
C LEU A 10 -6.42 -1.19 22.28
N ASN A 11 -7.10 -0.14 21.83
CA ASN A 11 -8.39 -0.34 21.19
C ASN A 11 -8.21 -1.03 19.82
N GLN A 12 -9.28 -1.57 19.25
CA GLN A 12 -9.21 -2.33 18.00
C GLN A 12 -8.55 -1.56 16.84
N SER A 13 -8.77 -0.24 16.75
CA SER A 13 -8.14 0.58 15.71
C SER A 13 -6.63 0.68 15.92
N GLN A 14 -6.22 0.92 17.17
CA GLN A 14 -4.81 1.01 17.55
C GLN A 14 -4.09 -0.33 17.39
N SER A 15 -4.75 -1.45 17.69
CA SER A 15 -4.19 -2.78 17.45
C SER A 15 -3.91 -3.01 15.96
N LYS A 16 -4.86 -2.67 15.08
CA LYS A 16 -4.68 -2.77 13.63
C LYS A 16 -3.56 -1.86 13.12
N GLU A 17 -3.51 -0.61 13.60
CA GLU A 17 -2.45 0.32 13.24
C GLU A 17 -1.07 -0.18 13.71
N TYR A 18 -1.00 -0.73 14.92
CA TYR A 18 0.21 -1.32 15.47
C TYR A 18 0.70 -2.51 14.63
N GLU A 19 -0.18 -3.40 14.20
CA GLU A 19 0.15 -4.50 13.27
C GLU A 19 0.75 -3.97 11.95
N VAL A 20 0.16 -2.92 11.38
CA VAL A 20 0.67 -2.27 10.16
C VAL A 20 2.07 -1.67 10.38
N ILE A 21 2.30 -1.04 11.53
CA ILE A 21 3.60 -0.46 11.89
C ILE A 21 4.66 -1.56 12.02
N LEU A 22 4.34 -2.69 12.65
CA LEU A 22 5.25 -3.82 12.77
C LEU A 22 5.63 -4.38 11.39
N GLN A 23 4.66 -4.60 10.52
CA GLN A 23 4.92 -5.05 9.14
C GLN A 23 5.78 -4.05 8.35
N LEU A 24 5.49 -2.75 8.47
CA LEU A 24 6.29 -1.70 7.83
C LEU A 24 7.74 -1.74 8.32
N TYR A 25 7.96 -1.91 9.63
CA TYR A 25 9.29 -2.02 10.21
C TYR A 25 10.04 -3.24 9.65
N GLU A 26 9.40 -4.40 9.58
CA GLU A 26 9.99 -5.62 8.99
C GLU A 26 10.38 -5.41 7.53
N GLN A 27 9.50 -4.79 6.73
CA GLN A 27 9.78 -4.45 5.33
C GLN A 27 11.00 -3.51 5.21
N GLN A 28 11.06 -2.46 6.04
CA GLN A 28 12.18 -1.51 6.04
C GLN A 28 13.48 -2.17 6.45
N ARG A 29 13.46 -3.00 7.51
CA ARG A 29 14.63 -3.75 7.98
C ARG A 29 15.13 -4.71 6.91
N TYR A 30 14.25 -5.49 6.29
CA TYR A 30 14.61 -6.38 5.18
C TYR A 30 15.28 -5.60 4.04
N MET A 31 14.70 -4.47 3.62
CA MET A 31 15.25 -3.62 2.57
C MET A 31 16.64 -3.08 2.93
N PHE A 32 16.84 -2.64 4.19
CA PHE A 32 18.12 -2.17 4.69
C PHE A 32 19.18 -3.28 4.72
N ASP A 33 18.87 -4.41 5.38
CA ASP A 33 19.79 -5.54 5.56
C ASP A 33 20.22 -6.14 4.21
N ASN A 34 19.31 -6.18 3.23
CA ASN A 34 19.56 -6.73 1.90
C ASN A 34 20.01 -5.68 0.86
N ARG A 35 20.16 -4.40 1.26
CA ARG A 35 20.48 -3.27 0.35
C ARG A 35 19.54 -3.19 -0.87
N LYS A 36 18.25 -3.45 -0.65
CA LYS A 36 17.20 -3.38 -1.67
C LYS A 36 16.33 -2.14 -1.47
N HIS A 37 15.82 -1.59 -2.57
CA HIS A 37 14.86 -0.47 -2.54
C HIS A 37 13.41 -0.90 -2.79
N THR A 38 13.16 -2.21 -2.89
CA THR A 38 11.85 -2.80 -3.18
C THR A 38 11.57 -4.01 -2.30
N VAL A 39 10.28 -4.23 -2.03
CA VAL A 39 9.72 -5.38 -1.34
C VAL A 39 8.30 -5.59 -1.85
N ASN A 40 7.80 -6.83 -1.83
CA ASN A 40 6.41 -7.12 -2.19
C ASN A 40 5.46 -6.46 -1.19
N ASP A 41 4.31 -6.02 -1.68
CA ASP A 41 3.26 -5.38 -0.88
C ASP A 41 3.78 -4.23 0.02
N ARG A 42 4.71 -3.45 -0.53
CA ARG A 42 5.35 -2.36 0.21
C ARG A 42 4.31 -1.41 0.80
N ILE A 43 4.33 -1.29 2.12
CA ILE A 43 3.52 -0.33 2.86
C ILE A 43 4.13 1.05 2.67
N VAL A 44 3.32 1.97 2.16
CA VAL A 44 3.71 3.38 1.92
C VAL A 44 2.85 4.36 2.72
N SER A 45 1.77 3.88 3.33
CA SER A 45 0.87 4.64 4.21
C SER A 45 0.39 3.73 5.33
N ILE A 46 0.56 4.18 6.58
CA ILE A 46 0.05 3.47 7.77
C ILE A 46 -1.48 3.56 7.82
N ALA A 47 -2.05 4.72 7.48
CA ALA A 47 -3.48 4.94 7.47
C ALA A 47 -4.20 4.16 6.34
N GLN A 48 -3.50 3.90 5.24
CA GLN A 48 -4.03 3.17 4.09
C GLN A 48 -3.04 2.08 3.63
N PRO A 49 -2.91 0.98 4.39
CA PRO A 49 -1.90 -0.04 4.16
C PRO A 49 -2.15 -0.89 2.92
N HIS A 50 -3.26 -0.69 2.20
CA HIS A 50 -3.58 -1.33 0.92
C HIS A 50 -3.14 -0.48 -0.29
N VAL A 51 -2.79 0.80 -0.10
CA VAL A 51 -2.27 1.64 -1.18
C VAL A 51 -0.89 1.12 -1.58
N ARG A 52 -0.67 0.90 -2.87
CA ARG A 52 0.59 0.38 -3.41
C ARG A 52 1.27 1.43 -4.30
N PRO A 53 2.61 1.50 -4.31
CA PRO A 53 3.34 2.25 -5.32
C PRO A 53 3.19 1.60 -6.70
N ILE A 54 2.79 2.37 -7.71
CA ILE A 54 2.68 1.92 -9.10
C ILE A 54 3.73 2.66 -9.92
N VAL A 55 4.76 1.95 -10.38
CA VAL A 55 5.81 2.53 -11.21
C VAL A 55 5.26 2.83 -12.60
N ARG A 56 5.36 4.09 -13.02
CA ARG A 56 4.97 4.57 -14.35
C ARG A 56 6.21 5.13 -15.05
N GLY A 57 6.30 4.97 -16.37
CA GLY A 57 7.40 5.53 -17.19
C GLY A 57 7.36 7.06 -17.37
N LYS A 58 6.74 7.82 -16.45
CA LYS A 58 6.60 9.28 -16.56
C LYS A 58 7.82 9.96 -15.95
N THR A 59 8.46 10.86 -16.70
CA THR A 59 9.72 11.52 -16.30
C THR A 59 9.59 12.38 -15.03
N LYS A 60 8.46 13.04 -14.80
CA LYS A 60 8.25 13.93 -13.63
C LYS A 60 7.67 13.22 -12.40
N SER A 61 6.98 12.10 -12.60
CA SER A 61 6.25 11.38 -11.57
C SER A 61 6.37 9.87 -11.82
N PRO A 62 7.55 9.28 -11.53
CA PRO A 62 7.85 7.90 -11.87
C PRO A 62 7.03 6.88 -11.07
N THR A 63 6.33 7.32 -10.02
CA THR A 63 5.47 6.47 -9.19
C THR A 63 4.18 7.20 -8.87
N GLU A 64 3.07 6.51 -9.05
CA GLU A 64 1.73 6.97 -8.69
C GLU A 64 1.18 6.09 -7.57
N PHE A 65 0.22 6.63 -6.83
CA PHE A 65 -0.45 5.94 -5.72
C PHE A 65 -1.96 6.10 -5.91
N GLY A 66 -2.70 5.02 -5.68
CA GLY A 66 -4.16 5.04 -5.87
C GLY A 66 -4.68 3.73 -6.43
N ALA A 67 -6.01 3.63 -6.51
CA ALA A 67 -6.65 2.54 -7.21
C ALA A 67 -6.41 2.68 -8.71
N LYS A 68 -6.02 1.59 -9.36
CA LYS A 68 -6.07 1.43 -10.80
C LYS A 68 -7.48 1.04 -11.20
N VAL A 69 -8.07 1.83 -12.10
CA VAL A 69 -9.43 1.61 -12.62
C VAL A 69 -9.35 1.40 -14.13
N GLU A 70 -10.04 0.37 -14.60
CA GLU A 70 -10.28 0.09 -16.01
C GLU A 70 -11.72 0.45 -16.32
N ILE A 71 -11.89 1.29 -17.33
CA ILE A 71 -13.18 1.87 -17.70
C ILE A 71 -13.38 1.68 -19.20
N SER A 72 -14.55 1.20 -19.58
CA SER A 72 -15.01 1.17 -20.97
C SER A 72 -16.06 2.26 -21.20
N VAL A 73 -16.06 2.82 -22.41
CA VAL A 73 -17.07 3.80 -22.84
C VAL A 73 -17.74 3.27 -24.10
N VAL A 74 -19.06 3.05 -24.03
CA VAL A 74 -19.88 2.53 -25.14
C VAL A 74 -21.12 3.39 -25.26
N ASP A 75 -21.37 3.96 -26.44
CA ASP A 75 -22.53 4.82 -26.72
C ASP A 75 -22.74 5.96 -25.70
N GLY A 76 -21.64 6.52 -25.16
CA GLY A 76 -21.67 7.57 -24.14
C GLY A 76 -21.90 7.07 -22.71
N TYR A 77 -22.11 5.78 -22.50
CA TYR A 77 -22.16 5.16 -21.17
C TYR A 77 -20.77 4.75 -20.71
N VAL A 78 -20.50 5.00 -19.43
CA VAL A 78 -19.23 4.66 -18.77
C VAL A 78 -19.46 3.44 -17.89
N ARG A 79 -18.72 2.35 -18.15
CA ARG A 79 -18.75 1.15 -17.30
C ARG A 79 -17.37 0.90 -16.68
N MET A 80 -17.36 0.63 -15.38
CA MET A 80 -16.14 0.19 -14.68
C MET A 80 -15.97 -1.31 -14.87
N GLU A 81 -14.89 -1.72 -15.54
CA GLU A 81 -14.57 -3.12 -15.80
C GLU A 81 -13.79 -3.74 -14.63
N ARG A 82 -12.84 -2.97 -14.08
CA ARG A 82 -11.96 -3.44 -13.02
C ARG A 82 -11.55 -2.30 -12.11
N LEU A 83 -11.51 -2.58 -10.81
CA LEU A 83 -10.92 -1.71 -9.80
C LEU A 83 -9.98 -2.55 -8.94
N SER A 84 -8.71 -2.14 -8.85
CA SER A 84 -7.68 -2.83 -8.08
C SER A 84 -6.70 -1.83 -7.49
N TRP A 85 -6.14 -2.16 -6.33
CA TRP A 85 -5.05 -1.40 -5.71
C TRP A 85 -3.68 -1.97 -6.08
N ASP A 86 -3.65 -3.08 -6.82
CA ASP A 86 -2.42 -3.73 -7.27
C ASP A 86 -2.05 -3.26 -8.68
N ALA A 87 -0.75 -3.29 -8.96
CA ALA A 87 -0.26 -3.09 -10.31
C ALA A 87 -0.60 -4.31 -11.16
N TYR A 88 -1.37 -4.12 -12.23
CA TYR A 88 -1.64 -5.16 -13.24
C TYR A 88 -1.42 -4.60 -14.65
N ASN A 89 -1.02 -5.46 -15.58
CA ASN A 89 -0.96 -5.13 -17.01
C ASN A 89 -2.31 -5.45 -17.67
N GLU A 90 -2.78 -4.54 -18.50
CA GLU A 90 -3.88 -4.79 -19.44
C GLU A 90 -3.28 -5.70 -20.54
N SER A 91 -3.48 -7.01 -20.40
CA SER A 91 -2.99 -8.01 -21.37
C SER A 91 -4.12 -8.38 -22.30
#